data_AF-A0A9E1FFU7-F1
#
_entry.id   AF-A0A9E1FFU7-F1
#
_cell.length_a   1.000
_cell.length_b   1.000
_cell.length_c   1.000
_cell.angle_alpha   90.00
_cell.angle_beta   90.00
_cell.angle_gamma   90.00
#
_symmetry.space_group_name_H-M   'P 1'
#
loop_
_entity.id
_entity.type
_entity.pdbx_description
1 polymer ?
#
loop_
_entity_poly.entity_id
_entity_poly.type
_entity_poly.pdbx_seq_one_letter_code
_entity_poly.pdbx_strand_id
1 'polypeptide(L)'
;MRVNSVETGLYYLKARYYDPEIGRFISPDDTSYLKPAVLNSLSLYAYCGSDPVMFVDRSGKFPVIVIIAALLFTPLGGTAAQIATSIASYVGMSIWAIGDLIFNDGNGAWNDMNKIHWNPFNSNENAVFASNHISFYKGVPVFLKNSGRSGSFYIISLNKYEPVDTLKHERGHNWQAMMMGIGTFAITVGIPSSLMLGPWSSNGNYYGAPWETFSDILGGVQSRRHTDEERLTAWMYYGTSLISVILPYFFLLWE
;
A
#
# COMPACT_ATOMS: atom_id res chain seq x y z
N MET A 1 13.54 -29.18 16.29
CA MET A 1 14.00 -30.03 17.40
C MET A 1 15.37 -29.51 17.82
N ARG A 2 15.52 -28.94 19.01
CA ARG A 2 16.82 -28.50 19.55
C ARG A 2 17.51 -29.74 20.11
N VAL A 3 18.63 -30.15 19.54
CA VAL A 3 19.48 -31.16 20.17
C VAL A 3 20.59 -30.40 20.86
N ASN A 4 20.47 -30.24 22.17
CA ASN A 4 21.62 -29.88 23.00
C ASN A 4 22.43 -31.17 23.15
N SER A 5 23.66 -31.21 22.64
CA SER A 5 24.61 -32.21 23.06
C SER A 5 25.09 -31.80 24.45
N VAL A 6 24.40 -32.28 25.49
CA VAL A 6 24.71 -32.00 26.90
C VAL A 6 26.16 -32.37 27.24
N GLU A 7 26.76 -33.30 26.50
CA GLU A 7 28.19 -33.67 26.64
C GLU A 7 29.19 -32.64 26.10
N THR A 8 28.83 -31.77 25.15
CA THR A 8 29.79 -30.85 24.50
C THR A 8 29.49 -29.37 24.67
N GLY A 9 28.32 -28.99 25.21
CA GLY A 9 27.94 -27.57 25.40
C GLY A 9 27.62 -26.81 24.11
N LEU A 10 27.71 -27.46 22.95
CA LEU A 10 27.47 -26.86 21.65
C LEU A 10 25.98 -26.89 21.25
N TYR A 11 25.55 -25.84 20.54
CA TYR A 11 24.23 -25.75 19.95
C TYR A 11 24.24 -26.15 18.48
N TYR A 12 23.47 -27.17 18.12
CA TYR A 12 23.26 -27.51 16.71
C TYR A 12 22.19 -26.60 16.08
N LEU A 13 22.61 -25.73 15.14
CA LEU A 13 21.74 -24.77 14.44
C LEU A 13 21.52 -25.18 12.98
N LYS A 14 20.89 -26.34 12.79
CA LYS A 14 20.53 -26.97 11.50
C LYS A 14 21.69 -27.36 10.58
N ALA A 15 22.61 -26.45 10.30
CA ALA A 15 23.69 -26.66 9.34
C ALA A 15 25.06 -26.79 10.02
N ARG A 16 25.25 -26.12 11.17
CA ARG A 16 26.54 -26.05 11.87
C ARG A 16 26.37 -26.08 13.39
N TYR A 17 27.45 -26.42 14.08
CA TYR A 17 27.54 -26.34 15.54
C TYR A 17 28.04 -24.96 15.95
N TYR A 18 27.31 -24.35 16.88
CA TYR A 18 27.59 -23.05 17.48
C TYR A 18 28.10 -23.24 18.90
N ASP A 19 29.21 -22.60 19.22
CA ASP A 19 29.75 -22.56 20.58
C ASP A 19 29.30 -21.27 21.28
N PRO A 20 28.44 -21.39 22.32
CA PRO A 20 27.94 -20.25 23.06
C PRO A 20 28.99 -19.60 23.97
N GLU A 21 30.04 -20.30 24.39
CA GLU A 21 31.09 -19.74 25.26
C GLU A 21 31.95 -18.73 24.50
N ILE A 22 32.28 -19.02 23.25
CA ILE A 22 33.09 -18.15 22.37
C ILE A 22 32.24 -17.30 21.39
N GLY A 23 30.93 -17.52 21.36
CA GLY A 23 29.98 -16.73 20.60
C GLY A 23 30.05 -16.90 19.07
N ARG A 24 30.51 -18.05 18.56
CA ARG A 24 30.72 -18.28 17.12
C ARG A 24 30.50 -19.74 16.69
N PHE A 25 30.39 -19.99 15.38
CA PHE A 25 30.42 -21.35 14.86
C PHE A 25 31.81 -21.98 15.01
N ILE A 26 31.87 -23.30 15.19
CA ILE A 26 33.14 -24.04 15.25
C ILE A 26 33.65 -24.49 13.88
N SER A 27 32.80 -24.39 12.86
CA SER A 27 33.12 -24.70 11.46
C SER A 27 32.89 -23.48 10.57
N PRO A 28 33.78 -23.21 9.61
CA PRO A 28 33.61 -22.09 8.67
C PRO A 28 32.36 -22.29 7.80
N ASP A 29 31.76 -21.18 7.39
CA ASP A 29 30.74 -21.13 6.35
C ASP A 29 31.34 -21.34 4.95
N ASP A 30 30.48 -21.58 3.97
CA ASP A 30 30.90 -21.69 2.58
C ASP A 30 31.54 -20.38 2.09
N THR A 31 32.70 -20.47 1.42
CA THR A 31 33.45 -19.31 0.94
C THR A 31 32.72 -18.52 -0.15
N SER A 32 31.70 -19.10 -0.78
CA SER A 32 30.79 -18.40 -1.71
C SER A 32 30.00 -17.27 -1.06
N TYR A 33 29.91 -17.23 0.28
CA TYR A 33 29.28 -16.13 1.02
C TYR A 33 30.20 -14.91 1.23
N LEU A 34 31.50 -15.02 0.94
CA LEU A 34 32.44 -13.91 1.07
C LEU A 34 32.09 -12.81 0.05
N LYS A 35 31.64 -11.65 0.55
CA LYS A 35 31.39 -10.45 -0.24
C LYS A 35 32.33 -9.35 0.24
N PRO A 36 33.44 -9.09 -0.47
CA PRO A 36 34.46 -8.12 -0.03
C PRO A 36 33.93 -6.73 0.30
N ALA A 37 32.81 -6.33 -0.31
CA ALA A 37 32.13 -5.05 -0.07
C ALA A 37 31.28 -4.99 1.22
N VAL A 38 31.12 -6.11 1.96
CA VAL A 38 30.32 -6.20 3.19
C VAL A 38 31.25 -6.51 4.36
N LEU A 39 31.48 -5.50 5.22
CA LEU A 39 32.40 -5.53 6.38
C LEU A 39 32.21 -6.76 7.29
N ASN A 40 30.97 -7.24 7.46
CA ASN A 40 30.64 -8.38 8.32
C ASN A 40 30.64 -9.75 7.62
N SER A 41 30.84 -9.82 6.29
CA SER A 41 30.83 -11.10 5.56
C SER A 41 32.17 -11.84 5.57
N LEU A 42 33.24 -11.19 6.04
CA LEU A 42 34.60 -11.75 6.05
C LEU A 42 34.84 -12.76 7.18
N SER A 43 33.92 -12.86 8.14
CA SER A 43 34.00 -13.83 9.23
C SER A 43 33.11 -15.03 8.94
N LEU A 44 33.70 -16.08 8.38
CA LEU A 44 33.02 -17.37 8.09
C LEU A 44 32.51 -18.08 9.37
N TYR A 45 32.90 -17.58 10.55
CA TYR A 45 32.51 -18.12 11.85
C TYR A 45 31.46 -17.26 12.57
N ALA A 46 31.15 -16.07 12.06
CA ALA A 46 30.27 -15.14 12.77
C ALA A 46 28.83 -15.65 12.88
N TYR A 47 28.23 -15.44 14.05
CA TYR A 47 26.82 -15.64 14.30
C TYR A 47 26.14 -14.27 14.43
N CYS A 48 24.99 -14.07 13.78
CA CYS A 48 24.18 -12.84 13.89
C CYS A 48 24.94 -11.53 13.63
N GLY A 49 25.93 -11.53 12.73
CA GLY A 49 26.74 -10.33 12.47
C GLY A 49 27.51 -9.81 13.69
N SER A 50 27.83 -10.70 14.63
CA SER A 50 28.45 -10.40 15.93
C SER A 50 27.56 -9.62 16.91
N ASP A 51 26.26 -9.48 16.64
CA ASP A 51 25.28 -8.89 17.56
C ASP A 51 24.10 -9.87 17.80
N PRO A 52 24.32 -10.90 18.64
CA PRO A 52 23.32 -11.94 18.92
C PRO A 52 22.17 -11.46 19.81
N VAL A 53 22.21 -10.23 20.34
CA VAL A 53 21.13 -9.65 21.18
C VAL A 53 20.10 -8.95 20.30
N MET A 54 20.55 -8.14 19.33
CA MET A 54 19.64 -7.45 18.40
C MET A 54 19.21 -8.34 17.22
N PHE A 55 20.03 -9.30 16.81
CA PHE A 55 19.80 -10.09 15.60
C PHE A 55 19.53 -11.57 15.87
N VAL A 56 18.74 -11.91 16.91
CA VAL A 56 18.25 -13.28 17.13
C VAL A 56 17.38 -13.73 15.94
N ASP A 57 17.98 -14.30 14.91
CA ASP A 57 17.27 -14.79 13.72
C ASP A 57 16.89 -16.27 13.88
N ARG A 58 15.82 -16.52 14.63
CA ARG A 58 15.27 -17.88 14.84
C ARG A 58 14.74 -18.54 13.54
N SER A 59 14.59 -17.79 12.43
CA SER A 59 13.87 -18.26 11.23
C SER A 59 14.60 -18.08 9.88
N GLY A 60 15.67 -17.28 9.80
CA GLY A 60 16.33 -16.89 8.56
C GLY A 60 15.66 -15.74 7.79
N LYS A 61 14.63 -15.08 8.37
CA LYS A 61 13.70 -14.17 7.65
C LYS A 61 13.69 -12.73 8.15
N PHE A 62 14.42 -12.42 9.21
CA PHE A 62 14.47 -11.07 9.78
C PHE A 62 14.77 -9.97 8.75
N PRO A 63 15.79 -10.10 7.86
CA PRO A 63 16.03 -9.08 6.84
C PRO A 63 14.89 -8.94 5.82
N VAL A 64 14.16 -10.02 5.51
CA VAL A 64 13.04 -9.99 4.56
C VAL A 64 11.85 -9.21 5.11
N ILE A 65 11.51 -9.40 6.39
CA ILE A 65 10.39 -8.68 7.02
C ILE A 65 10.68 -7.17 7.08
N VAL A 66 11.91 -6.78 7.42
CA VAL A 66 12.32 -5.37 7.45
C VAL A 66 12.25 -4.75 6.05
N ILE A 67 12.71 -5.46 5.02
CA ILE A 67 12.62 -4.99 3.63
C ILE A 67 11.16 -4.84 3.21
N ILE A 68 10.30 -5.83 3.50
CA ILE A 68 8.86 -5.75 3.19
C ILE A 68 8.23 -4.55 3.91
N ALA A 69 8.50 -4.38 5.21
CA ALA A 69 7.99 -3.26 5.98
C ALA A 69 8.44 -1.92 5.40
N ALA A 70 9.71 -1.78 5.00
CA ALA A 70 10.22 -0.58 4.36
C ALA A 70 9.54 -0.32 3.00
N LEU A 71 9.32 -1.36 2.19
CA LEU A 71 8.66 -1.24 0.90
C LEU A 71 7.24 -0.66 1.03
N LEU A 72 6.52 -0.95 2.11
CA LEU A 72 5.18 -0.38 2.36
C LEU A 72 5.16 1.15 2.38
N PHE A 73 6.29 1.82 2.65
CA PHE A 73 6.40 3.29 2.69
C PHE A 73 6.98 3.89 1.40
N THR A 74 7.12 3.09 0.35
CA THR A 74 7.72 3.52 -0.91
C THR A 74 6.72 3.47 -2.06
N PRO A 75 6.94 4.28 -3.12
CA PRO A 75 6.14 4.19 -4.33
C PRO A 75 6.13 2.78 -4.96
N LEU A 76 7.24 2.05 -4.83
CA LEU A 76 7.35 0.68 -5.34
C LEU A 76 6.38 -0.26 -4.62
N GLY A 77 6.35 -0.23 -3.28
CA GLY A 77 5.42 -1.06 -2.51
C GLY A 77 3.97 -0.65 -2.72
N GLY A 78 3.68 0.66 -2.84
CA GLY A 78 2.33 1.13 -3.15
C GLY A 78 1.86 0.64 -4.53
N THR A 79 2.70 0.77 -5.56
CA THR A 79 2.38 0.28 -6.90
C THR A 79 2.21 -1.24 -6.93
N ALA A 80 3.09 -1.99 -6.26
CA ALA A 80 2.97 -3.44 -6.15
C ALA A 80 1.66 -3.86 -5.45
N ALA A 81 1.25 -3.13 -4.40
CA ALA A 81 0.00 -3.35 -3.70
C ALA A 81 -1.22 -3.08 -4.57
N GLN A 82 -1.21 -1.99 -5.37
CA GLN A 82 -2.27 -1.73 -6.33
C GLN A 82 -2.40 -2.87 -7.35
N ILE A 83 -1.28 -3.31 -7.95
CA ILE A 83 -1.28 -4.40 -8.93
C ILE A 83 -1.85 -5.67 -8.32
N ALA A 84 -1.38 -6.06 -7.13
CA ALA A 84 -1.87 -7.25 -6.43
C ALA A 84 -3.38 -7.15 -6.13
N THR A 85 -3.83 -5.99 -5.65
CA THR A 85 -5.24 -5.73 -5.33
C THR A 85 -6.12 -5.80 -6.57
N SER A 86 -5.67 -5.20 -7.68
CA SER A 86 -6.40 -5.21 -8.95
C SER A 86 -6.51 -6.61 -9.55
N ILE A 87 -5.42 -7.40 -9.53
CA ILE A 87 -5.44 -8.80 -10.00
C ILE A 87 -6.39 -9.64 -9.15
N ALA A 88 -6.25 -9.58 -7.82
CA ALA A 88 -7.08 -10.34 -6.90
C ALA A 88 -8.57 -9.96 -7.06
N SER A 89 -8.86 -8.67 -7.19
CA SER A 89 -10.23 -8.17 -7.40
C SER A 89 -10.77 -8.60 -8.75
N TYR A 90 -9.98 -8.54 -9.82
CA TYR A 90 -10.44 -8.96 -11.15
C TYR A 90 -10.79 -10.45 -11.17
N VAL A 91 -9.97 -11.31 -10.56
CA VAL A 91 -10.27 -12.74 -10.41
C VAL A 91 -11.55 -12.96 -9.60
N GLY A 92 -11.66 -12.31 -8.43
CA GLY A 92 -12.85 -12.45 -7.58
C GLY A 92 -14.13 -11.97 -8.23
N MET A 93 -14.08 -10.81 -8.89
CA MET A 93 -15.19 -10.23 -9.66
C MET A 93 -15.57 -11.10 -10.86
N SER A 94 -14.58 -11.71 -11.54
CA SER A 94 -14.84 -12.64 -12.65
C SER A 94 -15.56 -13.90 -12.18
N ILE A 95 -15.13 -14.47 -11.06
CA ILE A 95 -15.79 -15.64 -10.44
C ILE A 95 -17.23 -15.26 -10.04
N TRP A 96 -17.42 -14.09 -9.44
CA TRP A 96 -18.76 -13.61 -9.08
C TRP A 96 -19.64 -13.41 -10.31
N ALA A 97 -19.14 -12.74 -11.36
CA ALA A 97 -19.87 -12.53 -12.60
C ALA A 97 -20.26 -13.86 -13.28
N ILE A 98 -19.36 -14.84 -13.35
CA ILE A 98 -19.66 -16.17 -13.91
C ILE A 98 -20.72 -16.89 -13.04
N GLY A 99 -20.60 -16.81 -11.72
CA GLY A 99 -21.61 -17.34 -10.81
C GLY A 99 -22.98 -16.68 -11.00
N ASP A 100 -23.01 -15.35 -11.15
CA ASP A 100 -24.22 -14.58 -11.44
C ASP A 100 -24.86 -15.00 -12.76
N LEU A 101 -24.07 -15.25 -13.81
CA LEU A 101 -24.56 -15.79 -15.08
C LEU A 101 -25.20 -17.18 -14.92
N ILE A 102 -24.55 -18.08 -14.18
CA ILE A 102 -24.99 -19.47 -14.06
C ILE A 102 -26.19 -19.60 -13.12
N PHE A 103 -26.24 -18.81 -12.05
CA PHE A 103 -27.19 -19.01 -10.95
C PHE A 103 -28.25 -17.90 -10.82
N ASN A 104 -28.05 -16.73 -11.43
CA ASN A 104 -28.92 -15.55 -11.29
C ASN A 104 -29.20 -14.83 -12.65
N ASP A 105 -29.22 -15.58 -13.75
CA ASP A 105 -29.51 -15.10 -15.12
C ASP A 105 -28.56 -14.00 -15.66
N GLY A 106 -27.47 -13.68 -14.96
CA GLY A 106 -26.45 -12.73 -15.40
C GLY A 106 -26.88 -11.27 -15.45
N ASN A 107 -27.96 -10.90 -14.76
CA ASN A 107 -28.48 -9.52 -14.75
C ASN A 107 -27.74 -8.58 -13.77
N GLY A 108 -26.90 -9.13 -12.88
CA GLY A 108 -26.14 -8.41 -11.87
C GLY A 108 -24.69 -8.19 -12.28
N ALA A 109 -23.77 -8.87 -11.57
CA ALA A 109 -22.32 -8.73 -11.74
C ALA A 109 -21.85 -9.09 -13.16
N TRP A 110 -22.50 -10.05 -13.83
CA TRP A 110 -22.18 -10.38 -15.22
C TRP A 110 -22.47 -9.21 -16.16
N ASN A 111 -23.67 -8.63 -16.07
CA ASN A 111 -24.07 -7.46 -16.83
C ASN A 111 -23.15 -6.25 -16.55
N ASP A 112 -22.74 -6.06 -15.29
CA ASP A 112 -21.79 -5.01 -14.91
C ASP A 112 -20.42 -5.17 -15.58
N MET A 113 -19.85 -6.38 -15.57
CA MET A 113 -18.58 -6.66 -16.26
C MET A 113 -18.70 -6.49 -17.79
N ASN A 114 -19.86 -6.79 -18.37
CA ASN A 114 -20.12 -6.54 -19.80
C ASN A 114 -20.14 -5.04 -20.16
N LYS A 115 -20.63 -4.17 -19.27
CA LYS A 115 -20.64 -2.70 -19.51
C LYS A 115 -19.25 -2.11 -19.68
N ILE A 116 -18.26 -2.69 -18.99
CA ILE A 116 -16.84 -2.31 -19.14
C ILE A 116 -16.09 -3.22 -20.12
N HIS A 117 -16.80 -4.07 -20.88
CA HIS A 117 -16.22 -5.02 -21.83
C HIS A 117 -15.14 -5.93 -21.22
N TRP A 118 -15.30 -6.32 -19.96
CA TRP A 118 -14.29 -7.09 -19.22
C TRP A 118 -12.89 -6.47 -19.22
N ASN A 119 -12.80 -5.14 -19.41
CA ASN A 119 -11.54 -4.43 -19.45
C ASN A 119 -11.25 -3.78 -18.08
N PRO A 120 -10.31 -4.31 -17.28
CA PRO A 120 -9.94 -3.70 -16.00
C PRO A 120 -9.29 -2.32 -16.16
N PHE A 121 -8.84 -1.96 -17.36
CA PHE A 121 -8.28 -0.65 -17.69
C PHE A 121 -9.28 0.29 -18.36
N ASN A 122 -10.58 -0.01 -18.31
CA ASN A 122 -11.64 0.87 -18.79
C ASN A 122 -11.46 2.30 -18.24
N SER A 123 -11.55 3.29 -19.13
CA SER A 123 -11.45 4.71 -18.80
C SER A 123 -12.76 5.48 -18.98
N ASN A 124 -13.84 4.80 -19.40
CA ASN A 124 -15.15 5.42 -19.60
C ASN A 124 -15.90 5.53 -18.27
N GLU A 125 -16.09 6.75 -17.78
CA GLU A 125 -16.79 7.01 -16.52
C GLU A 125 -18.27 6.62 -16.61
N ASN A 126 -18.94 6.84 -17.74
CA ASN A 126 -20.34 6.46 -17.92
C ASN A 126 -20.54 4.94 -17.80
N ALA A 127 -19.58 4.14 -18.26
CA ALA A 127 -19.63 2.69 -18.10
C ALA A 127 -19.52 2.26 -16.62
N VAL A 128 -18.74 2.99 -15.82
CA VAL A 128 -18.66 2.77 -14.37
C VAL A 128 -20.00 3.09 -13.72
N PHE A 129 -20.57 4.27 -13.97
CA PHE A 129 -21.84 4.69 -13.37
C PHE A 129 -23.06 3.92 -13.87
N ALA A 130 -22.98 3.28 -15.05
CA ALA A 130 -24.01 2.37 -15.53
C ALA A 130 -24.03 1.03 -14.77
N SER A 131 -22.97 0.70 -14.03
CA SER A 131 -22.86 -0.55 -13.26
C SER A 131 -23.66 -0.48 -11.95
N ASN A 132 -24.05 -1.62 -11.39
CA ASN A 132 -24.87 -1.67 -10.16
C ASN A 132 -24.09 -2.10 -8.93
N HIS A 133 -23.09 -2.97 -9.09
CA HIS A 133 -22.39 -3.64 -8.00
C HIS A 133 -20.87 -3.49 -8.12
N ILE A 134 -20.32 -3.80 -9.29
CA ILE A 134 -18.87 -3.84 -9.53
C ILE A 134 -18.51 -3.19 -10.85
N SER A 135 -17.29 -2.68 -10.94
CA SER A 135 -16.72 -2.14 -12.18
C SER A 135 -15.20 -2.02 -12.03
N PHE A 136 -14.55 -1.49 -13.06
CA PHE A 136 -13.14 -1.10 -13.04
C PHE A 136 -12.97 0.26 -13.70
N TYR A 137 -12.05 1.05 -13.14
CA TYR A 137 -11.68 2.35 -13.66
C TYR A 137 -10.18 2.55 -13.64
N LYS A 138 -9.56 2.63 -14.83
CA LYS A 138 -8.12 2.87 -15.03
C LYS A 138 -7.23 1.95 -14.17
N GLY A 139 -7.55 0.65 -14.19
CA GLY A 139 -6.81 -0.39 -13.48
C GLY A 139 -7.20 -0.57 -12.02
N VAL A 140 -8.14 0.21 -11.48
CA VAL A 140 -8.56 0.14 -10.08
C VAL A 140 -9.96 -0.49 -9.99
N PRO A 141 -10.16 -1.50 -9.12
CA PRO A 141 -11.47 -2.08 -8.89
C PRO A 141 -12.42 -1.08 -8.23
N VAL A 142 -13.67 -1.06 -8.68
CA VAL A 142 -14.73 -0.18 -8.19
C VAL A 142 -15.88 -1.03 -7.66
N PHE A 143 -16.27 -0.81 -6.41
CA PHE A 143 -17.49 -1.37 -5.83
C PHE A 143 -18.51 -0.25 -5.68
N LEU A 144 -19.68 -0.45 -6.27
CA LEU A 144 -20.76 0.54 -6.26
C LEU A 144 -21.69 0.30 -5.08
N LYS A 145 -22.12 1.41 -4.47
CA LYS A 145 -23.11 1.44 -3.39
C LYS A 145 -24.15 2.53 -3.65
N ASN A 146 -25.29 2.40 -2.99
CA ASN A 146 -26.45 3.28 -3.18
C ASN A 146 -26.53 4.40 -2.13
N SER A 147 -25.63 4.45 -1.16
CA SER A 147 -25.64 5.43 -0.08
C SER A 147 -24.26 5.59 0.57
N GLY A 148 -24.14 6.60 1.43
CA GLY A 148 -22.90 6.93 2.14
C GLY A 148 -21.89 7.69 1.28
N ARG A 149 -20.77 8.09 1.90
CA ARG A 149 -19.67 8.81 1.24
C ARG A 149 -18.85 7.84 0.38
N SER A 150 -18.39 8.28 -0.79
CA SER A 150 -17.33 7.57 -1.49
C SER A 150 -16.01 7.55 -0.69
N GLY A 151 -15.12 6.64 -1.05
CA GLY A 151 -13.80 6.57 -0.47
C GLY A 151 -12.94 5.54 -1.18
N SER A 152 -11.63 5.62 -0.99
CA SER A 152 -10.71 4.72 -1.67
C SER A 152 -9.45 4.40 -0.88
N PHE A 153 -8.97 3.17 -1.07
CA PHE A 153 -7.67 2.68 -0.60
C PHE A 153 -7.30 1.45 -1.44
N TYR A 154 -6.63 1.67 -2.58
CA TYR A 154 -6.35 0.68 -3.65
C TYR A 154 -7.58 0.06 -4.34
N ILE A 155 -8.77 0.25 -3.74
CA ILE A 155 -10.10 -0.05 -4.25
C ILE A 155 -10.91 1.23 -4.13
N ILE A 156 -11.84 1.46 -5.06
CA ILE A 156 -12.81 2.56 -4.97
C ILE A 156 -14.13 2.01 -4.45
N SER A 157 -14.63 2.56 -3.34
CA SER A 157 -16.01 2.37 -2.89
C SER A 157 -16.82 3.59 -3.31
N LEU A 158 -17.56 3.47 -4.42
CA LEU A 158 -18.22 4.59 -5.08
C LEU A 158 -19.72 4.63 -4.74
N ASN A 159 -20.22 5.75 -4.23
CA ASN A 159 -21.65 6.02 -4.25
C ASN A 159 -22.06 6.40 -5.68
N LYS A 160 -22.90 5.58 -6.31
CA LYS A 160 -23.26 5.72 -7.73
C LYS A 160 -24.12 6.94 -8.05
N TYR A 161 -24.63 7.64 -7.04
CA TYR A 161 -25.40 8.86 -7.20
C TYR A 161 -24.56 10.14 -7.08
N GLU A 162 -23.27 10.00 -6.79
CA GLU A 162 -22.33 11.13 -6.77
C GLU A 162 -21.87 11.51 -8.19
N PRO A 163 -21.41 12.76 -8.40
CA PRO A 163 -20.95 13.20 -9.70
C PRO A 163 -19.71 12.43 -10.18
N VAL A 164 -19.47 12.47 -11.49
CA VAL A 164 -18.29 11.85 -12.14
C VAL A 164 -16.97 12.31 -11.52
N ASP A 165 -16.91 13.56 -11.08
CA ASP A 165 -15.72 14.10 -10.42
C ASP A 165 -15.41 13.44 -9.08
N THR A 166 -16.39 12.84 -8.40
CA THR A 166 -16.12 12.00 -7.23
C THR A 166 -15.36 10.73 -7.61
N LEU A 167 -15.73 10.06 -8.71
CA LEU A 167 -14.96 8.90 -9.21
C LEU A 167 -13.51 9.29 -9.56
N LYS A 168 -13.33 10.47 -10.19
CA LYS A 168 -12.00 11.00 -10.52
C LYS A 168 -11.19 11.32 -9.27
N HIS A 169 -11.80 11.98 -8.29
CA HIS A 169 -11.21 12.25 -6.98
C HIS A 169 -10.75 10.96 -6.30
N GLU A 170 -11.61 9.95 -6.18
CA GLU A 170 -11.21 8.66 -5.59
C GLU A 170 -10.08 7.99 -6.38
N ARG A 171 -10.07 8.11 -7.72
CA ARG A 171 -8.94 7.62 -8.52
C ARG A 171 -7.63 8.39 -8.24
N GLY A 172 -7.73 9.68 -7.92
CA GLY A 172 -6.63 10.52 -7.46
C GLY A 172 -6.01 9.99 -6.17
N HIS A 173 -6.80 9.64 -5.17
CA HIS A 173 -6.31 9.01 -3.94
C HIS A 173 -5.62 7.67 -4.19
N ASN A 174 -6.07 6.87 -5.17
CA ASN A 174 -5.34 5.66 -5.57
C ASN A 174 -3.96 6.00 -6.16
N TRP A 175 -3.85 7.06 -6.97
CA TRP A 175 -2.54 7.53 -7.44
C TRP A 175 -1.65 7.99 -6.29
N GLN A 176 -2.19 8.75 -5.34
CA GLN A 176 -1.45 9.13 -4.13
C GLN A 176 -0.96 7.91 -3.36
N ALA A 177 -1.82 6.90 -3.15
CA ALA A 177 -1.44 5.67 -2.44
C ALA A 177 -0.29 4.94 -3.15
N MET A 178 -0.35 4.85 -4.48
CA MET A 178 0.75 4.29 -5.30
C MET A 178 2.03 5.12 -5.22
N MET A 179 1.94 6.45 -5.21
CA MET A 179 3.09 7.36 -5.17
C MET A 179 3.75 7.45 -3.80
N MET A 180 2.97 7.28 -2.73
CA MET A 180 3.44 7.43 -1.34
C MET A 180 3.80 6.10 -0.68
N GLY A 181 3.22 5.00 -1.16
CA GLY A 181 3.22 3.72 -0.45
C GLY A 181 2.05 3.60 0.53
N ILE A 182 1.70 2.36 0.86
CA ILE A 182 0.62 1.98 1.78
C ILE A 182 0.74 2.71 3.12
N GLY A 183 1.91 2.65 3.76
CA GLY A 183 2.12 3.16 5.11
C GLY A 183 2.07 4.68 5.18
N THR A 184 2.79 5.35 4.28
CA THR A 184 2.81 6.81 4.20
C THR A 184 1.41 7.35 3.88
N PHE A 185 0.72 6.79 2.88
CA PHE A 185 -0.64 7.21 2.54
C PHE A 185 -1.61 7.00 3.71
N ALA A 186 -1.59 5.85 4.38
CA ALA A 186 -2.49 5.59 5.49
C ALA A 186 -2.33 6.63 6.61
N ILE A 187 -1.09 7.00 6.92
CA ILE A 187 -0.78 7.95 8.00
C ILE A 187 -1.10 9.39 7.58
N THR A 188 -0.60 9.84 6.43
CA THR A 188 -0.65 11.27 6.07
C THR A 188 -1.85 11.64 5.18
N VAL A 189 -2.60 10.68 4.67
CA VAL A 189 -3.84 10.95 3.91
C VAL A 189 -5.03 10.25 4.56
N GLY A 190 -4.95 8.94 4.77
CA GLY A 190 -6.08 8.14 5.28
C GLY A 190 -6.60 8.60 6.66
N ILE A 191 -5.70 8.80 7.62
CA ILE A 191 -6.06 9.28 8.97
C ILE A 191 -6.61 10.72 8.91
N PRO A 192 -5.90 11.72 8.34
CA PRO A 192 -6.43 13.07 8.18
C PRO A 192 -7.77 13.12 7.46
N SER A 193 -7.96 12.34 6.40
CA SER A 193 -9.21 12.33 5.63
C SER A 193 -10.39 11.73 6.37
N SER A 194 -10.14 10.73 7.22
CA SER A 194 -11.19 10.05 7.99
C SER A 194 -11.61 10.86 9.21
N LEU A 195 -10.66 11.58 9.81
CA LEU A 195 -10.88 12.41 10.99
C LEU A 195 -11.16 13.88 10.65
N MET A 196 -11.15 14.23 9.36
CA MET A 196 -11.32 15.60 8.85
C MET A 196 -10.40 16.61 9.57
N LEU A 197 -9.11 16.27 9.68
CA LEU A 197 -8.16 17.06 10.47
C LEU A 197 -7.81 18.39 9.80
N GLY A 198 -7.48 19.37 10.64
CA GLY A 198 -6.90 20.64 10.23
C GLY A 198 -7.91 21.77 10.00
N PRO A 199 -7.39 23.00 9.78
CA PRO A 199 -8.19 24.22 9.70
C PRO A 199 -9.18 24.23 8.52
N TRP A 200 -8.92 23.44 7.48
CA TRP A 200 -9.80 23.32 6.31
C TRP A 200 -11.20 22.81 6.64
N SER A 201 -11.29 21.84 7.56
CA SER A 201 -12.58 21.31 7.99
C SER A 201 -13.35 22.33 8.83
N SER A 202 -12.68 22.98 9.79
CA SER A 202 -13.32 23.99 10.65
C SER A 202 -13.78 25.23 9.88
N ASN A 203 -13.07 25.58 8.81
CA ASN A 203 -13.40 26.73 7.96
C ASN A 203 -14.39 26.39 6.83
N GLY A 204 -14.93 25.17 6.79
CA GLY A 204 -15.93 24.74 5.79
C GLY A 204 -15.37 24.50 4.38
N ASN A 205 -14.05 24.52 4.19
CA ASN A 205 -13.38 24.26 2.92
C ASN A 205 -12.52 22.98 2.98
N TYR A 206 -13.15 21.87 3.37
CA TYR A 206 -12.43 20.60 3.57
C TYR A 206 -11.70 20.12 2.29
N TYR A 207 -12.30 20.30 1.11
CA TYR A 207 -11.67 19.93 -0.17
C TYR A 207 -10.47 20.83 -0.54
N GLY A 208 -10.26 21.94 0.15
CA GLY A 208 -9.03 22.74 0.07
C GLY A 208 -7.86 22.15 0.88
N ALA A 209 -8.09 21.07 1.64
CA ALA A 209 -7.00 20.39 2.36
C ALA A 209 -5.94 19.87 1.37
N PRO A 210 -4.64 19.83 1.76
CA PRO A 210 -3.56 19.51 0.83
C PRO A 210 -3.70 18.13 0.18
N TRP A 211 -4.14 17.13 0.94
CA TRP A 211 -4.34 15.77 0.43
C TRP A 211 -5.58 15.64 -0.47
N GLU A 212 -6.65 16.38 -0.21
CA GLU A 212 -7.86 16.42 -1.05
C GLU A 212 -7.58 17.16 -2.37
N THR A 213 -6.91 18.31 -2.29
CA THR A 213 -6.47 19.09 -3.46
C THR A 213 -5.53 18.28 -4.35
N PHE A 214 -4.55 17.60 -3.74
CA PHE A 214 -3.64 16.75 -4.51
C PHE A 214 -4.37 15.58 -5.18
N SER A 215 -5.46 15.09 -4.57
CA SER A 215 -6.28 14.01 -5.12
C SER A 215 -7.07 14.50 -6.34
N ASP A 216 -7.67 15.69 -6.25
CA ASP A 216 -8.36 16.33 -7.36
C ASP A 216 -7.43 16.58 -8.56
N ILE A 217 -6.20 17.04 -8.31
CA ILE A 217 -5.17 17.24 -9.34
C ILE A 217 -4.85 15.93 -10.05
N LEU A 218 -4.51 14.87 -9.31
CA LEU A 218 -4.13 13.57 -9.87
C LEU A 218 -5.31 12.85 -10.55
N GLY A 219 -6.53 13.07 -10.04
CA GLY A 219 -7.77 12.52 -10.58
C GLY A 219 -8.25 13.22 -11.84
N GLY A 220 -7.86 14.48 -12.05
CA GLY A 220 -8.35 15.32 -13.15
C GLY A 220 -9.77 15.85 -12.91
N VAL A 221 -10.08 16.20 -11.66
CA VAL A 221 -11.35 16.83 -11.27
C VAL A 221 -11.43 18.23 -11.88
N GLN A 222 -12.61 18.61 -12.38
CA GLN A 222 -12.80 19.88 -13.10
C GLN A 222 -13.82 20.82 -12.44
N SER A 223 -14.77 20.28 -11.68
CA SER A 223 -15.80 21.03 -10.97
C SER A 223 -15.26 21.86 -9.82
N ARG A 224 -14.18 21.40 -9.17
CA ARG A 224 -13.47 22.12 -8.10
C ARG A 224 -12.26 22.85 -8.67
N ARG A 225 -12.16 24.15 -8.38
CA ARG A 225 -11.01 24.99 -8.75
C ARG A 225 -10.19 25.28 -7.51
N HIS A 226 -8.92 24.89 -7.55
CA HIS A 226 -7.95 25.18 -6.50
C HIS A 226 -7.08 26.37 -6.88
N THR A 227 -6.77 27.21 -5.89
CA THR A 227 -5.82 28.33 -6.03
C THR A 227 -4.39 27.81 -6.25
N ASP A 228 -3.50 28.67 -6.76
CA ASP A 228 -2.09 28.29 -6.92
C ASP A 228 -1.41 28.00 -5.58
N GLU A 229 -1.85 28.66 -4.50
CA GLU A 229 -1.40 28.41 -3.13
C GLU A 229 -1.85 27.04 -2.61
N GLU A 230 -3.11 26.65 -2.82
CA GLU A 230 -3.62 25.32 -2.45
C GLU A 230 -2.86 24.23 -3.22
N ARG A 231 -2.61 24.44 -4.51
CA ARG A 231 -1.82 23.51 -5.34
C ARG A 231 -0.38 23.39 -4.87
N LEU A 232 0.27 24.51 -4.55
CA LEU A 232 1.63 24.49 -4.02
C LEU A 232 1.69 23.76 -2.67
N THR A 233 0.74 24.06 -1.78
CA THR A 233 0.64 23.41 -0.47
C THR A 233 0.42 21.91 -0.60
N ALA A 234 -0.44 21.47 -1.53
CA ALA A 234 -0.63 20.07 -1.89
C ALA A 234 0.68 19.37 -2.30
N TRP A 235 1.46 19.98 -3.18
CA TRP A 235 2.76 19.42 -3.60
C TRP A 235 3.80 19.40 -2.47
N MET A 236 3.84 20.44 -1.64
CA MET A 236 4.73 20.49 -0.47
C MET A 236 4.35 19.44 0.58
N TYR A 237 3.05 19.26 0.82
CA TYR A 237 2.53 18.23 1.72
C TYR A 237 2.91 16.82 1.24
N TYR A 238 2.74 16.55 -0.05
CA TYR A 238 3.19 15.30 -0.66
C TYR A 238 4.71 15.11 -0.51
N GLY A 239 5.51 16.11 -0.87
CA GLY A 239 6.98 16.03 -0.79
C GLY A 239 7.48 15.80 0.63
N THR A 240 6.93 16.50 1.62
CA THR A 240 7.28 16.31 3.03
C THR A 240 6.86 14.95 3.56
N SER A 241 5.73 14.41 3.07
CA SER A 241 5.25 13.06 3.45
C SER A 241 6.22 11.96 3.02
N LEU A 242 6.90 12.13 1.88
CA LEU A 242 7.90 11.17 1.41
C LEU A 242 9.21 11.21 2.21
N ILE A 243 9.51 12.33 2.87
CA ILE A 243 10.69 12.47 3.72
C ILE A 243 10.42 11.87 5.11
N SER A 244 9.24 12.14 5.67
CA SER A 244 8.84 11.68 6.99
C SER A 244 7.33 11.74 7.13
N VAL A 245 6.76 10.76 7.84
CA VAL A 245 5.32 10.74 8.15
C VAL A 245 4.92 11.80 9.20
N ILE A 246 5.88 12.42 9.89
CA ILE A 246 5.61 13.42 10.94
C ILE A 246 5.58 14.84 10.37
N LEU A 247 6.49 15.18 9.45
CA LEU A 247 6.63 16.55 8.93
C LEU A 247 5.34 17.14 8.33
N PRO A 248 4.51 16.38 7.59
CA PRO A 248 3.26 16.90 7.03
C PRO A 248 2.26 17.40 8.10
N TYR A 249 2.34 16.91 9.33
CA TYR A 249 1.45 17.36 10.40
C TYR A 249 1.71 18.80 10.84
N PHE A 250 2.87 19.39 10.52
CA PHE A 250 3.09 20.82 10.76
C PHE A 250 2.17 21.71 9.91
N PHE A 251 1.69 21.23 8.75
CA PHE A 251 0.69 21.96 7.96
C PHE A 251 -0.67 22.03 8.67
N LEU A 252 -0.98 21.10 9.58
CA LEU A 252 -2.21 21.15 10.37
C LEU A 252 -2.15 22.24 11.46
N LEU A 253 -0.94 22.72 11.79
CA LEU A 253 -0.68 23.71 12.83
C LEU A 253 -0.43 25.11 12.27
N TRP A 254 -0.38 25.24 10.94
CA TRP A 254 -0.15 26.51 10.26
C TRP A 254 -1.50 27.20 10.02
N GLU A 255 -1.75 28.27 10.80
CA GLU A 255 -2.88 29.20 10.62
C GLU A 255 -2.51 30.33 9.65
#